data_AF-A0A536R154-F1
#
_entry.id   AF-A0A536R154-F1
#
_cell.length_a   1.000
_cell.length_b   1.000
_cell.length_c   1.000
_cell.angle_alpha   90.00
_cell.angle_beta   90.00
_cell.angle_gamma   90.00
#
_symmetry.space_group_name_H-M   'P 1'
#
loop_
_entity.id
_entity.type
_entity.pdbx_description
1 polymer ?
#
loop_
_entity_poly.entity_id
_entity_poly.type
_entity_poly.pdbx_seq_one_letter_code
_entity_poly.pdbx_strand_id
1 'polypeptide(L)'
;FATAADHAAETAIIARLSAHDAHIPILAEESARKGLAGSERLWVVDPIDGTLNFSQGLPFYCVLIGYVEDGRARAGAVHAPRTGETFVASEGAGATRNGEPIQVSQLTRLADAFAVASLGFGET
;
A
#
# COMPACT_ATOMS: atom_id res chain seq x y z
N PHE A 1 2.96 -2.61 -15.54
CA PHE A 1 2.75 -1.41 -16.39
C PHE A 1 2.93 -0.23 -15.47
N ALA A 2 3.74 0.75 -15.84
CA ALA A 2 4.04 1.91 -15.01
C ALA A 2 3.96 3.18 -15.84
N THR A 3 3.58 4.29 -15.21
CA THR A 3 3.58 5.63 -15.81
C THR A 3 4.67 6.51 -15.20
N ALA A 4 4.87 7.70 -15.77
CA ALA A 4 5.75 8.70 -15.17
C ALA A 4 5.29 9.12 -13.76
N ALA A 5 4.00 8.97 -13.43
CA ALA A 5 3.47 9.27 -12.11
C ALA A 5 3.94 8.25 -11.06
N ASP A 6 3.98 6.96 -11.40
CA ASP A 6 4.44 5.88 -10.51
C ASP A 6 5.90 6.15 -10.10
N HIS A 7 6.77 6.43 -11.08
CA HIS A 7 8.17 6.77 -10.81
C HIS A 7 8.35 8.06 -10.00
N ALA A 8 7.53 9.08 -10.25
CA ALA A 8 7.59 10.34 -9.50
C ALA A 8 7.13 10.16 -8.05
N ALA A 9 6.05 9.40 -7.83
CA ALA A 9 5.55 9.05 -6.51
C ALA A 9 6.58 8.21 -5.75
N GLU A 10 7.14 7.18 -6.37
CA GLU A 10 8.18 6.34 -5.77
C GLU A 10 9.40 7.17 -5.33
N THR A 11 9.90 8.04 -6.21
CA THR A 11 11.03 8.92 -5.90
C THR A 11 10.75 9.80 -4.69
N ALA A 12 9.56 10.39 -4.61
CA ALA A 12 9.15 11.24 -3.50
C ALA A 12 9.04 10.45 -2.19
N ILE A 13 8.47 9.23 -2.23
CA ILE A 13 8.31 8.36 -1.06
C ILE A 13 9.67 7.89 -0.55
N ILE A 14 10.54 7.40 -1.44
CA ILE A 14 11.89 6.94 -1.09
C ILE A 14 12.69 8.07 -0.43
N ALA A 15 12.63 9.29 -0.98
CA ALA A 15 13.32 10.44 -0.41
C ALA A 15 12.83 10.74 1.02
N ARG A 16 11.53 10.64 1.28
CA ARG A 16 10.94 10.87 2.62
C ARG A 16 11.32 9.78 3.61
N LEU A 17 11.20 8.51 3.22
CA LEU A 17 11.54 7.38 4.09
C LEU A 17 13.04 7.35 4.41
N SER A 18 13.89 7.59 3.41
CA SER A 18 15.35 7.65 3.60
C SER A 18 15.78 8.82 4.48
N ALA A 19 15.08 9.96 4.40
CA ALA A 19 15.33 11.10 5.29
C ALA A 19 14.89 10.84 6.73
N HIS A 20 13.88 9.99 6.93
CA HIS A 20 13.43 9.56 8.26
C HIS A 20 14.41 8.56 8.88
N ASP A 21 14.78 7.50 8.16
CA ASP A 21 15.82 6.55 8.57
C ASP A 21 16.47 5.91 7.33
N ALA A 22 17.71 6.31 7.04
CA ALA A 22 18.47 5.81 5.90
C ALA A 22 18.97 4.37 6.07
N HIS A 23 18.89 3.79 7.27
CA HIS A 23 19.35 2.43 7.55
C HIS A 23 18.28 1.38 7.28
N ILE A 24 17.00 1.77 7.19
CA ILE A 24 15.92 0.84 6.88
C ILE A 24 15.83 0.72 5.35
N PRO A 25 16.10 -0.46 4.77
CA PRO A 25 15.96 -0.67 3.34
C PRO A 25 14.51 -0.46 2.88
N ILE A 26 14.36 -0.13 1.60
CA ILE A 26 13.06 0.11 0.97
C ILE A 26 12.93 -0.84 -0.21
N LEU A 27 11.88 -1.65 -0.19
CA LEU A 27 11.42 -2.46 -1.31
C LEU A 27 10.23 -1.73 -1.95
N ALA A 28 10.46 -1.09 -3.09
CA ALA A 28 9.44 -0.39 -3.85
C ALA A 28 9.17 -1.11 -5.18
N GLU A 29 7.93 -1.07 -5.67
CA GLU A 29 7.49 -1.82 -6.86
C GLU A 29 8.33 -1.53 -8.12
N GLU A 30 8.57 -0.26 -8.43
CA GLU A 30 9.16 0.16 -9.71
C GLU A 30 10.68 0.05 -9.72
N SER A 31 11.31 0.15 -8.56
CA SER A 31 12.76 0.00 -8.38
C SER A 31 13.18 -1.27 -7.65
N ALA A 32 12.29 -2.27 -7.59
CA ALA A 32 12.44 -3.47 -6.78
C ALA A 32 13.86 -4.06 -6.81
N ARG A 33 14.48 -4.13 -5.63
CA ARG A 33 15.81 -4.75 -5.44
C ARG A 33 15.64 -6.17 -4.90
N LYS A 34 16.24 -7.14 -5.59
CA LYS A 34 16.29 -8.53 -5.12
C LYS A 34 17.05 -8.60 -3.80
N GLY A 35 16.61 -9.48 -2.89
CA GLY A 35 17.32 -9.81 -1.65
C GLY A 35 16.99 -8.96 -0.42
N LEU A 36 16.08 -7.98 -0.53
CA LEU A 36 15.68 -7.16 0.64
C LEU A 36 14.68 -7.84 1.57
N ALA A 37 13.97 -8.88 1.11
CA ALA A 37 12.93 -9.57 1.88
C ALA A 37 13.43 -10.25 3.16
N GLY A 38 14.75 -10.49 3.30
CA GLY A 38 15.37 -11.05 4.50
C GLY A 38 15.86 -10.02 5.51
N SER A 39 15.60 -8.73 5.30
CA SER A 39 16.03 -7.66 6.21
C SER A 39 15.24 -7.70 7.51
N GLU A 40 15.90 -7.44 8.65
CA GLU A 40 15.25 -7.36 9.97
C GLU A 40 14.16 -6.29 9.98
N ARG A 41 14.44 -5.13 9.37
CA ARG A 41 13.50 -4.02 9.18
C ARG A 41 13.42 -3.67 7.71
N LEU A 42 12.22 -3.39 7.21
CA LEU A 42 11.98 -3.13 5.78
C LEU A 42 10.77 -2.22 5.58
N TRP A 43 10.91 -1.20 4.75
CA TRP A 43 9.78 -0.51 4.14
C TRP A 43 9.35 -1.23 2.87
N VAL A 44 8.05 -1.42 2.71
CA VAL A 44 7.44 -1.96 1.48
C VAL A 44 6.55 -0.87 0.89
N VAL A 45 6.74 -0.54 -0.38
CA VAL A 45 6.08 0.60 -1.02
C VAL A 45 5.48 0.18 -2.36
N ASP A 46 4.21 0.54 -2.55
CA ASP A 46 3.58 0.61 -3.86
C ASP A 46 3.22 2.10 -4.09
N PRO A 47 3.87 2.75 -5.07
CA PRO A 47 3.68 4.18 -5.29
C PRO A 47 2.31 4.52 -5.84
N ILE A 48 1.67 3.64 -6.64
CA ILE A 48 0.33 3.79 -7.19
C ILE A 48 -0.28 2.39 -7.43
N ASP A 49 -0.97 1.86 -6.43
CA ASP A 49 -1.80 0.67 -6.61
C ASP A 49 -3.00 1.04 -7.48
N GLY A 50 -3.18 0.30 -8.57
CA GLY A 50 -4.18 0.60 -9.59
C GLY A 50 -3.69 1.58 -10.67
N THR A 51 -2.44 1.48 -11.12
CA THR A 51 -1.85 2.31 -12.19
C THR A 51 -2.73 2.42 -13.44
N LEU A 52 -3.42 1.33 -13.84
CA LEU A 52 -4.36 1.38 -14.96
C LEU A 52 -5.51 2.34 -14.68
N ASN A 53 -6.14 2.24 -13.50
CA ASN A 53 -7.22 3.15 -13.10
C ASN A 53 -6.73 4.60 -13.09
N PHE A 54 -5.55 4.85 -12.52
CA PHE A 54 -4.92 6.17 -12.53
C PHE A 54 -4.75 6.69 -13.97
N SER A 55 -4.18 5.88 -14.87
CA SER A 55 -3.94 6.27 -16.27
C SER A 55 -5.22 6.59 -17.05
N GLN A 56 -6.34 5.97 -16.66
CA GLN A 56 -7.66 6.18 -17.25
C GLN A 56 -8.47 7.28 -16.54
N GLY A 57 -7.90 7.94 -15.54
CA GLY A 57 -8.58 8.98 -14.76
C GLY A 57 -9.69 8.46 -13.83
N LEU A 58 -9.73 7.14 -13.58
CA LEU A 58 -10.66 6.54 -12.62
C LEU A 58 -10.20 6.83 -11.19
N PRO A 59 -11.14 7.01 -10.24
CA PRO A 59 -10.79 7.46 -8.89
C PRO A 59 -10.27 6.37 -7.96
N PHE A 60 -10.15 5.13 -8.44
CA PHE A 60 -9.83 3.95 -7.65
C PHE A 60 -8.34 3.60 -7.78
N TYR A 61 -7.51 4.36 -7.10
CA TYR A 61 -6.08 4.10 -6.94
C TYR A 61 -5.60 4.65 -5.59
N CYS A 62 -4.49 4.11 -5.08
CA CYS A 62 -3.96 4.54 -3.80
C CYS A 62 -2.44 4.40 -3.71
N VAL A 63 -1.84 4.98 -2.68
CA VAL A 63 -0.44 4.81 -2.31
C VAL A 63 -0.39 3.86 -1.11
N LEU A 64 0.48 2.85 -1.15
CA LEU A 64 0.65 1.89 -0.06
C LEU A 64 2.06 2.00 0.53
N ILE A 65 2.14 2.11 1.86
CA ILE A 65 3.40 2.05 2.59
C ILE A 65 3.24 1.11 3.78
N GLY A 66 4.04 0.04 3.82
CA GLY A 66 4.09 -0.92 4.90
C GLY A 66 5.45 -0.92 5.60
N TYR A 67 5.44 -1.14 6.92
CA TYR A 67 6.62 -1.40 7.73
C TYR A 67 6.63 -2.87 8.17
N VAL A 68 7.70 -3.57 7.82
CA VAL A 68 7.93 -4.97 8.16
C VAL A 68 9.11 -5.07 9.10
N GLU A 69 8.95 -5.82 10.19
CA GLU A 69 10.01 -6.12 11.15
C GLU A 69 9.95 -7.60 11.54
N ASP A 70 11.09 -8.29 11.49
CA ASP A 70 11.20 -9.73 11.70
C ASP A 70 10.24 -10.56 10.83
N GLY A 71 10.08 -10.13 9.57
CA GLY A 71 9.16 -10.75 8.61
C GLY A 71 7.67 -10.56 8.93
N ARG A 72 7.31 -9.69 9.88
CA ARG A 72 5.92 -9.38 10.25
C ARG A 72 5.57 -7.94 9.87
N ALA A 73 4.40 -7.74 9.27
CA ALA A 73 3.86 -6.40 9.06
C ALA A 73 3.50 -5.78 10.41
N ARG A 74 4.22 -4.73 10.82
CA ARG A 74 4.01 -4.04 12.11
C ARG A 74 3.16 -2.79 11.97
N ALA A 75 3.23 -2.12 10.82
CA ALA A 75 2.41 -0.95 10.52
C ALA A 75 2.17 -0.83 9.02
N GLY A 76 1.11 -0.12 8.65
CA GLY A 76 0.83 0.20 7.26
C GLY A 76 -0.09 1.39 7.12
N ALA A 77 0.05 2.08 5.98
CA ALA A 77 -0.81 3.16 5.56
C ALA A 77 -1.23 2.95 4.10
N VAL A 78 -2.51 3.25 3.83
CA VAL A 78 -3.09 3.30 2.49
C VAL A 78 -3.69 4.67 2.30
N HIS A 79 -3.26 5.41 1.30
CA HIS A 79 -3.79 6.74 1.01
C HIS A 79 -4.40 6.78 -0.39
N ALA A 80 -5.71 7.01 -0.47
CA ALA A 80 -6.43 7.22 -1.72
C ALA A 80 -6.56 8.73 -1.98
N PRO A 81 -5.68 9.33 -2.80
CA PRO A 81 -5.59 10.78 -2.93
C PRO A 81 -6.83 11.39 -3.59
N ARG A 82 -7.53 10.62 -4.43
CA ARG A 82 -8.71 11.12 -5.13
C ARG A 82 -9.92 11.30 -4.22
N THR A 83 -10.06 10.46 -3.21
CA THR A 83 -11.15 10.50 -2.22
C THR A 83 -10.74 11.18 -0.91
N GLY A 84 -9.43 11.36 -0.68
CA GLY A 84 -8.90 11.92 0.56
C GLY A 84 -8.97 10.94 1.74
N GLU A 85 -9.08 9.64 1.45
CA GLU A 85 -9.15 8.60 2.48
C GLU A 85 -7.75 8.10 2.81
N THR A 86 -7.44 8.05 4.10
CA THR A 86 -6.19 7.51 4.63
C THR A 86 -6.51 6.45 5.66
N PHE A 87 -6.14 5.21 5.35
CA PHE A 87 -6.25 4.09 6.26
C PHE A 87 -4.90 3.86 6.92
N VAL A 88 -4.88 3.72 8.24
CA VAL A 88 -3.64 3.46 9.00
C VAL A 88 -3.91 2.34 9.99
N ALA A 89 -2.98 1.40 10.09
CA ALA A 89 -3.01 0.35 11.10
C ALA A 89 -1.60 0.10 11.65
N SER A 90 -1.54 -0.29 12.92
CA SER A 90 -0.34 -0.82 13.53
C SER A 90 -0.68 -1.95 14.50
N GLU A 91 0.28 -2.85 14.69
CA GLU A 91 0.14 -4.00 15.57
C GLU A 91 -0.23 -3.55 16.99
N GLY A 92 -1.32 -4.10 17.52
CA GLY A 92 -1.85 -3.77 18.84
C GLY A 92 -2.67 -2.48 18.94
N ALA A 93 -2.67 -1.61 17.92
CA ALA A 93 -3.40 -0.33 17.94
C ALA A 93 -4.72 -0.34 17.15
N GLY A 94 -4.97 -1.39 16.36
CA GLY A 94 -6.13 -1.46 15.48
C GLY A 94 -5.94 -0.69 14.18
N ALA A 95 -7.05 -0.35 13.51
CA ALA A 95 -7.06 0.35 12.24
C ALA A 95 -7.97 1.59 12.30
N THR A 96 -7.60 2.62 11.54
CA THR A 96 -8.37 3.87 11.41
C THR A 96 -8.57 4.23 9.94
N ARG A 97 -9.62 4.99 9.65
CA ARG A 97 -9.86 5.70 8.39
C ARG A 97 -9.99 7.18 8.72
N ASN A 98 -9.06 8.00 8.23
CA ASN A 98 -8.99 9.44 8.52
C ASN A 98 -8.99 9.76 10.04
N GLY A 99 -8.30 8.91 10.82
CA GLY A 99 -8.22 9.05 12.28
C GLY A 99 -9.36 8.41 13.05
N GLU A 100 -10.47 8.07 12.39
CA GLU A 100 -11.61 7.40 13.02
C GLU A 100 -11.41 5.88 13.06
N PRO A 101 -11.57 5.20 14.21
CA PRO A 101 -11.45 3.74 14.30
C PRO A 101 -12.41 2.99 13.37
N ILE A 102 -11.92 1.92 12.74
CA ILE A 102 -12.71 1.06 11.85
C ILE A 102 -12.62 -0.41 12.27
N GLN A 103 -13.65 -1.18 11.91
CA GLN A 103 -13.72 -2.63 12.14
C GLN A 103 -14.31 -3.31 10.91
N VAL A 104 -13.98 -4.59 10.75
CA VAL A 104 -14.60 -5.44 9.72
C VAL A 104 -16.07 -5.73 10.05
N SER A 105 -16.86 -6.07 9.03
CA SER A 105 -18.24 -6.52 9.23
C SER A 105 -18.30 -7.79 10.09
N GLN A 106 -19.35 -7.93 10.91
CA GLN A 106 -19.61 -9.13 11.72
C GLN A 106 -20.51 -10.15 11.01
N LEU A 107 -20.63 -10.07 9.68
CA LEU A 107 -21.47 -10.98 8.90
C LEU A 107 -20.86 -12.39 8.90
N THR A 108 -21.69 -13.37 9.21
CA THR A 108 -21.27 -14.79 9.29
C THR A 108 -21.87 -15.66 8.20
N ARG A 109 -22.86 -15.15 7.45
CA ARG A 109 -23.49 -15.87 6.33
C ARG A 109 -23.02 -15.30 5.01
N LEU A 110 -22.54 -16.18 4.13
CA LEU A 110 -22.10 -15.80 2.79
C LEU A 110 -23.21 -15.13 1.96
N ALA A 111 -24.46 -15.56 2.15
CA ALA A 111 -25.61 -14.99 1.43
C ALA A 111 -25.87 -13.50 1.74
N ASP A 112 -25.35 -12.99 2.86
CA ASP A 112 -25.48 -11.58 3.25
C ASP A 112 -24.23 -10.75 2.86
N ALA A 113 -23.18 -11.41 2.38
CA ALA A 113 -21.88 -10.78 2.14
C ALA A 113 -21.82 -10.09 0.77
N PHE A 114 -21.08 -8.98 0.72
CA PHE A 114 -20.59 -8.39 -0.53
C PHE A 114 -19.11 -8.76 -0.69
N ALA A 115 -18.74 -9.26 -1.87
CA ALA A 115 -17.37 -9.68 -2.16
C ALA A 115 -16.75 -8.82 -3.26
N VAL A 116 -15.47 -8.48 -3.09
CA VAL A 116 -14.63 -7.81 -4.09
C VAL A 116 -13.56 -8.80 -4.52
N ALA A 117 -13.36 -8.94 -5.83
CA ALA A 117 -12.29 -9.75 -6.40
C ALA A 117 -11.63 -8.97 -7.53
N SER A 118 -10.30 -9.06 -7.61
CA SER A 118 -9.55 -8.65 -8.80
C SER A 118 -9.43 -9.86 -9.73
N LEU A 119 -9.85 -9.70 -10.98
CA LEU A 119 -9.72 -10.73 -12.00
C LEU A 119 -8.51 -10.39 -12.86
N GLY A 120 -7.59 -11.34 -12.99
CA GLY A 120 -6.50 -11.21 -13.96
C GLY A 120 -7.07 -11.16 -15.37
N PHE A 121 -6.68 -10.15 -16.15
CA PHE A 121 -6.84 -10.20 -17.60
C PHE A 121 -5.63 -10.97 -18.15
N GLY A 122 -5.89 -12.06 -18.89
CA GLY A 122 -4.84 -12.94 -19.40
C GLY A 122 -3.78 -12.20 -20.21
N GLU A 123 -2.56 -12.73 -20.22
CA GLU A 123 -1.48 -12.27 -21.10
C GLU A 123 -1.98 -12.34 -22.55
N THR A 124 -2.11 -11.19 -23.22
CA THR A 124 -2.17 -11.12 -24.69
C THR A 124 -0.77 -10.98 -25.23
#